data_AF-A0A8H5ZQH4-F1
#
_entry.id   AF-A0A8H5ZQH4-F1
#
_cell.length_a   1.000
_cell.length_b   1.000
_cell.length_c   1.000
_cell.angle_alpha   90.00
_cell.angle_beta   90.00
_cell.angle_gamma   90.00
#
_symmetry.space_group_name_H-M   'P 1'
#
loop_
_entity.id
_entity.type
_entity.pdbx_description
1 polymer ?
#
loop_
_entity_poly.entity_id
_entity_poly.type
_entity_poly.pdbx_seq_one_letter_code
_entity_poly.pdbx_strand_id
1 'polypeptide(L)'
;MPKQKPSASKPRPITMSVASGSTLQSPFHISYVISIPPGKVPDEIREDRGIGNADFSAGQKVSNYAYQMLDLWRLTQPIGLKLAISKRLLKGPPQK
;
A
#
# COMPACT_ATOMS: atom_id res chain seq x y z
N MET A 1 -59.06 -32.65 -36.43
CA MET A 1 -57.70 -32.08 -36.53
C MET A 1 -57.12 -31.92 -35.13
N PRO A 2 -55.99 -32.54 -34.78
CA PRO A 2 -55.38 -32.36 -33.46
C PRO A 2 -54.59 -31.04 -33.39
N LYS A 3 -54.85 -30.24 -32.35
CA LYS A 3 -54.16 -28.96 -32.10
C LYS A 3 -52.71 -29.23 -31.66
N GLN A 4 -51.74 -28.69 -32.40
CA GLN A 4 -50.32 -28.70 -32.00
C GLN A 4 -50.12 -27.86 -30.73
N LYS A 5 -49.43 -28.43 -29.75
CA LYS A 5 -49.01 -27.75 -28.52
C LYS A 5 -47.72 -26.96 -28.82
N PRO A 6 -47.55 -25.71 -28.34
CA PRO A 6 -46.32 -24.96 -28.61
C PRO A 6 -45.11 -25.60 -27.91
N SER A 7 -44.02 -25.79 -28.65
CA SER A 7 -42.73 -26.27 -28.15
C SER A 7 -42.00 -25.14 -27.42
N ALA A 8 -41.63 -25.36 -26.15
CA ALA A 8 -40.90 -24.39 -25.36
C ALA A 8 -39.42 -24.31 -25.80
N SER A 9 -38.95 -23.13 -26.20
CA SER A 9 -37.53 -22.91 -26.53
C SER A 9 -36.67 -22.94 -25.27
N LYS A 10 -35.71 -23.86 -25.21
CA LYS A 10 -34.74 -23.99 -24.10
C LYS A 10 -33.79 -22.77 -24.11
N PRO A 11 -33.54 -22.09 -22.97
CA PRO A 11 -32.65 -20.94 -22.94
C PRO A 11 -31.21 -21.37 -23.22
N ARG A 12 -30.51 -20.61 -24.08
CA ARG A 12 -29.08 -20.80 -24.34
C ARG A 12 -28.27 -20.21 -23.17
N PRO A 13 -27.20 -20.86 -22.69
CA PRO A 13 -26.34 -20.29 -21.68
C PRO A 13 -25.59 -19.08 -22.25
N ILE A 14 -25.68 -17.94 -21.56
CA ILE A 14 -24.91 -16.75 -21.90
C ILE A 14 -23.53 -16.95 -21.27
N THR A 15 -22.52 -17.24 -22.10
CA THR A 15 -21.13 -17.25 -21.63
C THR A 15 -20.73 -15.80 -21.34
N MET A 16 -20.72 -15.41 -20.07
CA MET A 16 -20.09 -14.17 -19.65
C MET A 16 -18.57 -14.38 -19.65
N SER A 17 -17.93 -14.06 -20.77
CA SER A 17 -16.48 -13.82 -20.78
C SER A 17 -16.24 -12.45 -20.13
N VAL A 18 -15.93 -12.45 -18.84
CA VAL A 18 -15.49 -11.23 -18.15
C VAL A 18 -13.99 -11.10 -18.42
N ALA A 19 -13.68 -10.44 -19.53
CA ALA A 19 -12.33 -10.01 -19.86
C ALA A 19 -11.89 -8.88 -18.92
N SER A 20 -10.59 -8.88 -18.61
CA SER A 20 -9.84 -7.86 -17.89
C SER A 20 -10.24 -7.61 -16.46
N GLY A 21 -9.37 -8.11 -15.56
CA GLY A 21 -9.29 -7.66 -14.18
C GLY A 21 -9.21 -6.14 -14.13
N SER A 22 -10.37 -5.51 -13.89
CA SER A 22 -10.47 -4.22 -13.27
C SER A 22 -9.83 -4.38 -11.89
N THR A 23 -8.54 -4.13 -11.85
CA THR A 23 -7.81 -3.96 -10.59
C THR A 23 -8.41 -2.70 -10.00
N LEU A 24 -9.43 -2.86 -9.16
CA LEU A 24 -9.89 -1.82 -8.27
C LEU A 24 -8.63 -1.40 -7.52
N GLN A 25 -8.07 -0.26 -7.92
CA GLN A 25 -6.77 0.21 -7.47
C GLN A 25 -6.96 0.44 -5.97
N SER A 26 -6.44 -0.48 -5.15
CA SER A 26 -6.56 -0.35 -3.71
C SER A 26 -5.99 1.02 -3.34
N PRO A 27 -6.70 1.86 -2.56
CA PRO A 27 -6.16 3.14 -2.13
C PRO A 27 -4.83 2.95 -1.36
N PHE A 28 -4.63 1.75 -0.81
CA PHE A 28 -3.40 1.33 -0.17
C PHE A 28 -2.42 0.73 -1.18
N HIS A 29 -1.41 1.52 -1.51
CA HIS A 29 -0.26 1.09 -2.28
C HIS A 29 1.03 1.72 -1.74
N ILE A 30 2.15 1.06 -1.99
CA ILE A 30 3.50 1.54 -1.68
C ILE A 30 4.04 2.17 -2.96
N SER A 31 4.33 3.47 -2.92
CA SER A 31 4.94 4.22 -4.04
C SER A 31 6.38 4.63 -3.76
N TYR A 32 6.74 4.72 -2.48
CA TYR A 32 8.03 5.22 -2.03
C TYR A 32 8.61 4.28 -0.98
N VAL A 33 9.93 4.16 -0.99
CA VAL A 33 10.70 3.42 0.01
C VAL A 33 11.82 4.34 0.49
N ILE A 34 12.02 4.39 1.80
CA ILE A 34 13.15 5.09 2.41
C ILE A 34 14.10 4.07 3.05
N SER A 35 15.40 4.36 3.00
CA SER A 35 16.39 3.70 3.84
C SER A 35 16.62 4.53 5.10
N ILE A 36 16.40 3.93 6.25
CA ILE A 36 16.64 4.54 7.56
C ILE A 36 17.61 3.66 8.36
N PRO A 37 18.64 4.23 8.99
CA PRO A 37 19.45 3.53 9.97
C PRO A 37 18.65 3.38 11.27
N PRO A 38 19.22 2.71 12.30
CA PRO A 38 18.65 2.74 13.65
C PRO A 38 18.35 4.17 14.12
N GLY A 39 17.29 4.30 14.91
CA GLY A 39 16.88 5.58 15.49
C GLY A 39 17.98 6.15 16.40
N LYS A 40 18.12 7.48 16.36
CA LYS A 40 19.10 8.24 17.14
C LYS A 40 18.46 8.91 18.34
N VAL A 41 19.21 9.03 19.42
CA VAL A 41 18.84 9.83 20.59
C VAL A 41 19.37 11.27 20.47
N PRO A 42 18.91 12.24 21.28
CA PRO A 42 19.27 13.65 21.17
C PRO A 42 20.78 13.91 20.99
N ASP A 43 21.63 13.27 21.81
CA ASP A 43 23.09 13.48 21.79
C ASP A 43 23.79 12.92 20.54
N GLU A 44 23.11 12.11 19.74
CA GLU A 44 23.65 11.51 18.51
C GLU A 44 23.33 12.34 17.25
N ILE A 45 22.52 13.41 17.40
CA ILE A 45 22.19 14.32 16.31
C ILE A 45 23.29 15.38 16.19
N ARG A 46 24.11 15.26 15.16
CA ARG A 46 25.23 16.20 14.90
C ARG A 46 24.80 17.47 14.17
N GLU A 47 23.61 17.48 13.56
CA GLU A 47 23.14 18.58 12.71
C GLU A 47 21.67 18.89 13.00
N ASP A 48 21.37 20.15 13.37
CA ASP A 48 20.01 20.59 13.66
C ASP A 48 19.18 20.96 12.42
N ARG A 49 19.74 20.75 11.21
CA ARG A 49 19.07 21.11 9.95
C ARG A 49 17.91 20.20 9.58
N GLY A 50 17.80 19.04 10.23
CA GLY A 50 16.67 18.12 10.04
C GLY A 50 15.37 18.69 10.61
N ILE A 51 14.24 18.33 9.99
CA ILE A 51 12.92 18.80 10.43
C ILE A 51 12.68 18.36 11.88
N GLY A 52 12.55 19.34 12.78
CA GLY A 52 12.29 19.09 14.20
C GLY A 52 13.51 18.64 15.00
N ASN A 53 14.72 18.64 14.43
CA ASN A 53 15.93 18.25 15.16
C ASN A 53 16.21 19.20 16.32
N ALA A 54 16.15 20.53 16.12
CA ALA A 54 16.43 21.49 17.19
C ALA A 54 15.54 21.26 18.42
N ASP A 55 14.22 21.14 18.22
CA ASP A 55 13.26 20.82 19.28
C ASP A 55 13.53 19.45 19.93
N PHE A 56 13.87 18.43 19.13
CA PHE A 56 14.15 17.08 19.61
C PHE A 56 15.44 17.03 20.44
N SER A 57 16.51 17.65 19.94
CA SER A 57 17.79 17.82 20.63
C SER A 57 17.63 18.58 21.95
N ALA A 58 16.71 19.54 22.01
CA ALA A 58 16.35 20.29 23.22
C ALA A 58 15.40 19.54 24.16
N GLY A 59 15.02 18.29 23.87
CA GLY A 59 14.10 17.48 24.69
C GLY A 59 12.65 17.97 24.67
N GLN A 60 12.26 18.76 23.68
CA GLN A 60 10.93 19.38 23.59
C GLN A 60 9.93 18.52 22.79
N LYS A 61 10.35 17.38 22.25
CA LYS A 61 9.48 16.42 21.55
C LYS A 61 9.13 15.24 22.46
N VAL A 62 7.92 14.72 22.31
CA VAL A 62 7.48 13.45 22.91
C VAL A 62 8.11 12.22 22.22
N SER A 63 8.74 12.41 21.07
CA SER A 63 9.41 11.35 20.33
C SER A 63 10.64 10.86 21.09
N ASN A 64 10.81 9.54 21.19
CA ASN A 64 12.00 8.95 21.83
C ASN A 64 13.22 8.85 20.89
N TYR A 65 12.98 8.85 19.57
CA TYR A 65 14.02 8.65 18.56
C TYR A 65 13.84 9.59 17.37
N ALA A 66 14.96 9.99 16.77
CA ALA A 66 15.03 10.65 15.47
C ALA A 66 15.50 9.68 14.40
N TYR A 67 14.93 9.76 13.20
CA TYR A 67 15.29 8.88 12.08
C TYR A 67 15.93 9.69 10.95
N GLN A 68 17.14 9.31 10.58
CA GLN A 68 17.84 9.90 9.44
C GLN A 68 17.36 9.22 8.15
N MET A 69 16.91 10.01 7.17
CA MET A 69 16.66 9.49 5.82
C MET A 69 17.98 9.47 5.05
N LEU A 70 18.45 8.29 4.67
CA LEU A 70 19.65 8.14 3.84
C LEU A 70 19.31 8.28 2.37
N ASP A 71 18.26 7.58 1.95
CA ASP A 71 17.82 7.50 0.56
C ASP A 71 16.30 7.47 0.48
N LEU A 72 15.77 8.02 -0.61
CA LEU A 72 14.36 7.95 -0.97
C LEU A 72 14.24 7.48 -2.42
N TRP A 73 13.60 6.33 -2.60
CA TRP A 73 13.31 5.79 -3.92
C TRP A 73 11.82 5.86 -4.22
N ARG A 74 11.49 6.26 -5.44
CA ARG A 74 10.16 6.08 -6.02
C ARG A 74 10.13 4.78 -6.80
N LEU A 75 9.14 3.93 -6.54
CA LEU A 75 8.94 2.70 -7.29
C LEU A 75 8.43 3.02 -8.70
N THR A 76 9.00 2.35 -9.71
CA THR A 76 8.53 2.44 -11.10
C THR A 76 7.11 1.91 -11.26
N GLN A 77 6.74 0.90 -10.47
CA GLN A 77 5.40 0.36 -10.36
C GLN A 77 4.98 0.30 -8.89
N PRO A 78 3.90 0.99 -8.48
CA PRO A 78 3.40 0.91 -7.12
C PRO A 78 2.99 -0.51 -6.73
N ILE A 79 3.28 -0.90 -5.49
CA ILE A 79 2.91 -2.22 -4.96
C ILE A 79 1.60 -2.08 -4.17
N GLY A 80 0.52 -2.67 -4.67
CA GLY A 80 -0.77 -2.70 -3.96
C GLY A 80 -0.75 -3.58 -2.71
N LEU A 81 -1.62 -3.29 -1.74
CA LEU A 81 -1.68 -3.99 -0.44
C LEU A 81 -1.77 -5.52 -0.55
N LYS A 82 -2.62 -6.06 -1.44
CA LYS A 82 -2.75 -7.52 -1.65
C LYS A 82 -1.42 -8.16 -2.06
N LEU A 83 -0.68 -7.50 -2.96
CA LEU A 83 0.63 -7.97 -3.42
C LEU A 83 1.70 -7.85 -2.33
N ALA A 84 1.66 -6.78 -1.54
CA ALA A 84 2.58 -6.60 -0.42
C ALA A 84 2.38 -7.70 0.65
N ILE A 85 1.14 -8.06 0.96
CA ILE A 85 0.83 -9.13 1.92
C ILE A 85 1.23 -10.50 1.36
N SER A 86 0.92 -10.80 0.10
CA SER A 86 1.27 -12.09 -0.51
C SER A 86 2.79 -12.32 -0.57
N LYS A 87 3.56 -11.25 -0.80
CA LYS A 87 5.03 -11.25 -0.74
C LYS A 87 5.60 -11.16 0.68
N ARG A 88 4.75 -11.13 1.72
CA ARG A 88 5.14 -10.97 3.13
C ARG A 88 5.93 -9.69 3.43
N LEU A 89 5.80 -8.66 2.60
CA LEU A 89 6.38 -7.34 2.84
C LEU A 89 5.62 -6.57 3.93
N LEU A 90 4.31 -6.83 4.04
CA LEU A 90 3.45 -6.28 5.09
C LEU A 90 2.59 -7.39 5.69
N LYS A 91 2.30 -7.27 6.99
CA LYS A 91 1.32 -8.13 7.67
C LYS A 91 -0.13 -7.68 7.43
N GLY A 92 -0.32 -6.40 7.11
CA GLY A 92 -1.61 -5.75 6.90
C GLY A 92 -1.41 -4.27 6.54
N PRO A 93 -2.49 -3.50 6.36
CA PRO A 93 -2.37 -2.06 6.16
C PRO A 93 -1.74 -1.41 7.40
N PRO A 94 -0.81 -0.45 7.22
CA PRO A 94 -0.25 0.32 8.34
C PRO A 94 -1.35 0.91 9.23
N GLN A 95 -1.24 0.72 10.54
CA GLN A 95 -2.11 1.32 11.54
C GLN A 95 -1.45 2.59 12.09
N LYS A 96 -2.26 3.57 12.49
CA LYS A 96 -1.78 4.75 13.21
C LYS A 96 -1.54 4.43 14.68
#